data_AF-A0A8J7HD54-F1
#
_entry.id   AF-A0A8J7HD54-F1
#
_cell.length_a   1.000
_cell.length_b   1.000
_cell.length_c   1.000
_cell.angle_alpha   90.00
_cell.angle_beta   90.00
_cell.angle_gamma   90.00
#
_symmetry.space_group_name_H-M   'P 1'
#
loop_
_entity.id
_entity.type
_entity.pdbx_description
1 polymer ?
#
loop_
_entity_poly.entity_id
_entity_poly.type
_entity_poly.pdbx_seq_one_letter_code
_entity_poly.pdbx_strand_id
1 'polypeptide(L)'
;MKQVQRFKCDFCNKTTARADTMERHETECVHNPNTVNCFMCEFSCVDDYEDYQPWCGNQTIKDVPQCVYTHDILRRGDALKCEKFRRSKENNYSRSFSDAEKNYERYEEGAAKDE
;
A
#
# COMPACT_ATOMS: atom_id res chain seq x y z
N MET A 1 35.99 10.03 6.08
CA MET A 1 34.51 10.02 6.07
C MET A 1 34.03 8.68 6.59
N LYS A 2 33.00 8.63 7.46
CA LYS A 2 32.41 7.35 7.88
C LYS A 2 31.50 6.83 6.76
N GLN A 3 31.64 5.56 6.40
CA GLN A 3 30.77 4.92 5.42
C GLN A 3 29.42 4.62 6.06
N VAL A 4 28.34 5.19 5.51
CA VAL A 4 26.97 4.92 5.96
C VAL A 4 26.37 3.90 4.99
N GLN A 5 26.10 2.69 5.48
CA GLN A 5 25.33 1.71 4.72
C GLN A 5 23.85 2.09 4.78
N ARG A 6 23.21 2.14 3.62
CA ARG A 6 21.76 2.34 3.50
C ARG A 6 21.17 1.05 2.98
N PHE A 7 20.06 0.63 3.59
CA PHE A 7 19.24 -0.46 3.11
C PHE A 7 18.13 0.15 2.27
N LYS A 8 17.83 -0.44 1.11
CA LYS A 8 16.73 -0.04 0.23
C LYS A 8 15.71 -1.17 0.22
N CYS A 9 14.44 -0.82 0.30
CA CYS A 9 13.35 -1.78 0.18
C CYS A 9 13.34 -2.37 -1.23
N ASP A 10 13.16 -3.67 -1.36
CA ASP A 10 13.06 -4.32 -2.66
C ASP A 10 11.75 -3.98 -3.41
N PHE A 11 10.73 -3.53 -2.69
CA PHE A 11 9.39 -3.29 -3.23
C PHE A 11 9.04 -1.81 -3.41
N CYS A 12 9.79 -0.88 -2.80
CA CYS A 12 9.52 0.55 -2.90
C CYS A 12 10.81 1.39 -2.82
N ASN A 13 10.69 2.72 -2.90
CA ASN A 13 11.85 3.62 -2.85
C ASN A 13 12.32 4.00 -1.43
N LYS A 14 11.76 3.39 -0.39
CA LYS A 14 12.13 3.69 1.00
C LYS A 14 13.54 3.20 1.31
N THR A 15 14.29 4.02 2.05
CA THR A 15 15.63 3.67 2.53
C THR A 15 15.73 3.85 4.04
N THR A 16 16.46 2.97 4.69
CA THR A 16 16.70 3.02 6.14
C THR A 16 18.20 2.93 6.43
N ALA A 17 18.61 3.36 7.62
CA ALA A 17 19.99 3.24 8.08
C ALA A 17 20.26 1.92 8.82
N ARG A 18 19.23 1.10 9.07
CA ARG A 18 19.33 -0.16 9.82
C ARG A 18 18.60 -1.28 9.11
N ALA A 19 19.19 -2.48 9.14
CA ALA A 19 18.66 -3.68 8.51
C ALA A 19 17.33 -4.13 9.16
N ASP A 20 17.27 -4.19 10.49
CA ASP A 20 16.07 -4.55 11.27
C ASP A 20 14.83 -3.72 10.88
N THR A 21 15.06 -2.44 10.65
CA THR A 21 14.02 -1.48 10.28
C THR A 21 13.59 -1.71 8.83
N MET A 22 14.50 -2.15 7.96
CA MET A 22 14.14 -2.49 6.58
C MET A 22 13.36 -3.80 6.51
N GLU A 23 13.80 -4.83 7.22
CA GLU A 23 13.12 -6.13 7.27
C GLU A 23 11.67 -5.95 7.75
N ARG A 24 11.47 -5.24 8.86
CA ARG A 24 10.11 -4.92 9.32
C ARG A 24 9.32 -4.13 8.29
N HIS A 25 9.94 -3.13 7.64
CA HIS A 25 9.27 -2.37 6.60
C HIS A 25 8.83 -3.28 5.45
N GLU A 26 9.66 -4.21 4.99
CA GLU A 26 9.31 -5.13 3.89
C GLU A 26 8.12 -6.01 4.26
N THR A 27 8.01 -6.47 5.52
CA THR A 27 6.85 -7.25 6.00
C THR A 27 5.55 -6.44 6.08
N GLU A 28 5.62 -5.12 6.02
CA GLU A 28 4.44 -4.23 6.06
C GLU A 28 4.35 -3.32 4.83
N CYS A 29 5.26 -3.51 3.87
CA CYS A 29 5.35 -2.66 2.71
C CYS A 29 4.14 -2.89 1.83
N VAL A 30 3.43 -1.82 1.50
CA VAL A 30 2.23 -1.88 0.67
C VAL A 30 2.48 -2.36 -0.75
N HIS A 31 3.72 -2.18 -1.23
CA HIS A 31 4.18 -2.64 -2.53
C HIS A 31 4.71 -4.08 -2.49
N ASN A 32 4.86 -4.69 -1.31
CA ASN A 32 5.24 -6.09 -1.23
C ASN A 32 4.02 -6.97 -1.63
N PRO A 33 4.11 -7.80 -2.68
CA PRO A 33 3.00 -8.66 -3.10
C PRO A 33 2.66 -9.76 -2.07
N ASN A 34 3.48 -9.96 -1.04
CA ASN A 34 3.25 -10.97 0.00
C ASN A 34 2.56 -10.40 1.25
N THR A 35 2.27 -9.10 1.31
CA THR A 35 1.70 -8.47 2.51
C THR A 35 0.20 -8.27 2.37
N VAL A 36 -0.59 -8.77 3.34
CA VAL A 36 -2.05 -8.57 3.34
C VAL A 36 -2.39 -7.15 3.80
N ASN A 37 -2.58 -6.25 2.85
CA ASN A 37 -2.82 -4.83 3.09
C ASN A 37 -3.96 -4.29 2.21
N CYS A 38 -4.38 -3.04 2.43
CA CYS A 38 -5.53 -2.46 1.71
C CYS A 38 -5.41 -2.44 0.18
N PHE A 39 -4.22 -2.57 -0.40
CA PHE A 39 -4.04 -2.70 -1.85
C PHE A 39 -4.49 -4.05 -2.41
N MET A 40 -4.72 -5.05 -1.55
CA MET A 40 -5.29 -6.35 -1.91
C MET A 40 -6.80 -6.40 -1.63
N CYS A 41 -7.42 -5.28 -1.30
CA CYS A 41 -8.84 -5.23 -1.01
C CYS A 41 -9.64 -5.20 -2.31
N GLU A 42 -10.65 -6.06 -2.45
CA GLU A 42 -11.63 -6.02 -3.57
C GLU A 42 -12.38 -4.68 -3.65
N PHE A 43 -12.42 -3.96 -2.52
CA PHE A 43 -13.01 -2.64 -2.39
C PHE A 43 -11.98 -1.51 -2.59
N SER A 44 -10.85 -1.81 -3.25
CA SER A 44 -9.93 -0.81 -3.79
C SER A 44 -10.27 -0.60 -5.26
N CYS A 45 -10.61 0.62 -5.66
CA CYS A 45 -10.80 1.00 -7.06
C CYS A 45 -9.57 1.75 -7.59
N VAL A 46 -9.46 1.95 -8.90
CA VAL A 46 -8.44 2.81 -9.50
C VAL A 46 -9.06 4.13 -9.87
N ASP A 47 -8.45 5.22 -9.41
CA ASP A 47 -8.90 6.59 -9.69
C ASP A 47 -7.70 7.55 -9.71
N ASP A 48 -7.89 8.72 -10.31
CA ASP A 48 -6.90 9.79 -10.28
C ASP A 48 -6.92 10.46 -8.90
N TYR A 49 -5.75 10.79 -8.36
CA TYR A 49 -5.61 11.52 -7.10
C TYR A 49 -5.06 12.91 -7.34
N GLU A 50 -5.78 13.93 -6.88
CA GLU A 50 -5.34 15.31 -6.89
C GLU A 50 -4.49 15.61 -5.65
N ASP A 51 -3.17 15.74 -5.85
CA ASP A 51 -2.24 16.17 -4.80
C ASP A 51 -2.06 17.68 -4.86
N TYR A 52 -2.45 18.39 -3.80
CA TYR A 52 -2.13 19.81 -3.68
C TYR A 52 -0.83 20.00 -2.91
N GLN A 53 0.16 20.56 -3.57
CA GLN A 53 1.39 20.99 -2.93
C GLN A 53 1.53 22.52 -3.00
N PRO A 54 1.82 23.21 -1.88
CA PRO A 54 1.90 24.68 -1.84
C PRO A 54 2.90 25.30 -2.83
N TRP A 55 3.90 24.54 -3.27
CA TRP A 55 5.03 24.98 -4.09
C TRP A 55 4.89 24.69 -5.59
N CYS A 56 4.06 23.72 -5.99
CA CYS A 56 3.89 23.31 -7.39
C CYS A 56 2.43 23.27 -7.85
N GLY A 57 1.47 23.60 -6.98
CA GLY A 57 0.04 23.63 -7.31
C GLY A 57 -0.62 22.25 -7.22
N ASN A 58 -1.76 22.09 -7.88
CA ASN A 58 -2.43 20.80 -7.99
C ASN A 58 -1.70 19.92 -9.00
N GLN A 59 -1.42 18.68 -8.60
CA GLN A 59 -0.89 17.64 -9.47
C GLN A 59 -1.84 16.45 -9.47
N THR A 60 -2.32 16.08 -10.65
CA THR A 60 -3.06 14.82 -10.85
C THR A 60 -2.07 13.66 -10.92
N ILE A 61 -2.17 12.73 -9.98
CA ILE A 61 -1.50 11.43 -10.00
C ILE A 61 -2.49 10.43 -10.58
N LYS A 62 -2.16 9.84 -11.73
CA LYS A 62 -3.08 8.96 -12.45
C LYS A 62 -3.05 7.52 -11.97
N ASP A 63 -4.17 6.83 -12.17
CA ASP A 63 -4.32 5.37 -12.00
C ASP A 63 -3.92 4.87 -10.59
N VAL A 64 -4.36 5.57 -9.54
CA VAL A 64 -4.01 5.26 -8.16
C VAL A 64 -5.05 4.33 -7.50
N PRO A 65 -4.63 3.26 -6.79
CA PRO A 65 -5.52 2.46 -5.96
C PRO A 65 -6.12 3.28 -4.80
N GLN A 66 -7.44 3.54 -4.82
CA GLN A 66 -8.18 4.27 -3.80
C GLN A 66 -9.16 3.35 -3.06
N CYS A 67 -9.35 3.58 -1.76
CA CYS A 67 -10.38 2.89 -1.00
C CYS A 67 -11.76 3.44 -1.37
N VAL A 68 -12.73 2.58 -1.71
CA VAL A 68 -14.11 3.02 -2.02
C VAL A 68 -14.87 3.50 -0.78
N TYR A 69 -14.42 3.13 0.42
CA TYR A 69 -15.05 3.56 1.66
C TYR A 69 -14.56 4.96 2.05
N THR A 70 -15.51 5.85 2.34
CA THR A 70 -15.20 7.18 2.85
C THR A 70 -14.56 7.10 4.24
N HIS A 71 -13.83 8.15 4.61
CA HIS A 71 -13.20 8.24 5.94
C HIS A 71 -14.22 8.05 7.09
N ASP A 72 -15.47 8.46 6.89
CA ASP A 72 -16.54 8.28 7.89
C ASP A 72 -16.94 6.82 8.09
N ILE A 73 -17.10 6.06 7.01
CA ILE A 73 -17.36 4.60 7.07
C ILE A 73 -16.18 3.90 7.75
N LEU A 74 -14.96 4.28 7.36
CA LEU A 74 -13.72 3.74 7.92
C LEU A 74 -13.57 4.04 9.42
N ARG A 75 -14.08 5.18 9.92
CA ARG A 75 -14.03 5.60 11.33
C ARG A 75 -15.08 4.89 12.18
N ARG A 76 -16.26 4.63 11.61
CA ARG A 76 -17.34 3.91 12.29
C ARG A 76 -17.07 2.41 12.42
N GLY A 77 -16.18 1.87 11.58
CA GLY A 77 -15.89 0.44 11.56
C GLY A 77 -16.87 -0.36 10.71
N ASP A 78 -17.69 0.31 9.90
CA ASP A 78 -18.73 -0.31 9.08
C ASP A 78 -18.18 -0.89 7.76
N ALA A 79 -16.89 -0.69 7.48
CA ALA A 79 -16.23 -1.16 6.27
C ALA A 79 -16.04 -2.68 6.30
N LEU A 80 -16.63 -3.37 5.32
CA LEU A 80 -16.55 -4.83 5.22
C LEU A 80 -15.11 -5.31 5.07
N LYS A 81 -14.79 -6.43 5.74
CA LYS A 81 -13.51 -7.15 5.63
C LYS A 81 -12.27 -6.32 5.98
N CYS A 82 -12.41 -5.08 6.49
CA CYS A 82 -11.28 -4.22 6.85
C CYS A 82 -10.36 -4.84 7.91
N GLU A 83 -10.89 -5.67 8.80
CA GLU A 83 -10.10 -6.41 9.80
C GLU A 83 -9.11 -7.41 9.19
N LYS A 84 -9.36 -7.86 7.95
CA LYS A 84 -8.50 -8.81 7.24
C LYS A 84 -7.28 -8.16 6.61
N PHE A 85 -7.29 -6.83 6.45
CA PHE A 85 -6.24 -6.09 5.77
C PHE A 85 -5.53 -5.15 6.72
N ARG A 86 -4.20 -5.15 6.68
CA ARG A 86 -3.42 -4.16 7.41
C ARG A 86 -3.62 -2.79 6.78
N ARG A 87 -4.17 -1.84 7.56
CA ARG A 87 -4.24 -0.44 7.14
C ARG A 87 -2.84 0.16 7.10
N SER A 88 -2.43 0.57 5.92
CA SER A 88 -1.26 1.42 5.75
C SER A 88 -1.61 2.85 6.16
N LYS A 89 -0.68 3.52 6.84
CA LYS A 89 -0.69 4.98 6.99
C LYS A 89 0.00 5.70 5.82
N GLU A 90 0.68 4.93 4.96
CA GLU A 90 1.28 5.41 3.73
C GLU A 90 0.22 5.38 2.64
N ASN A 91 0.04 6.52 1.97
CA ASN A 91 -0.99 6.74 0.97
C ASN A 91 -0.68 5.93 -0.30
N ASN A 92 -1.72 5.52 -1.02
CA ASN A 92 -1.62 4.49 -2.04
C ASN A 92 -1.01 4.92 -3.40
N TYR A 93 -0.26 6.02 -3.47
CA TYR A 93 -0.02 6.80 -4.70
C TYR A 93 0.87 6.19 -5.79
N SER A 94 1.36 4.95 -5.68
CA SER A 94 2.52 4.53 -6.49
C SER A 94 2.47 3.11 -7.06
N ARG A 95 1.29 2.52 -7.28
CA ARG A 95 1.18 1.17 -7.88
C ARG A 95 0.19 1.13 -9.04
N SER A 96 0.51 0.35 -10.08
CA SER A 96 -0.34 0.17 -11.25
C SER A 96 -1.54 -0.75 -10.98
N PHE A 97 -2.65 -0.56 -11.71
CA PHE A 97 -3.86 -1.39 -11.60
C PHE A 97 -3.59 -2.89 -11.81
N SER A 98 -2.81 -3.23 -12.85
CA SER A 98 -2.49 -4.63 -13.18
C SER A 98 -1.77 -5.35 -12.04
N ASP A 99 -0.97 -4.62 -11.25
CA ASP A 99 -0.31 -5.18 -10.08
C ASP A 99 -1.28 -5.39 -8.92
N ALA A 100 -2.32 -4.56 -8.78
CA ALA A 100 -3.35 -4.73 -7.77
C ALA A 100 -4.23 -5.96 -8.07
N GLU A 101 -4.69 -6.12 -9.32
CA GLU A 101 -5.49 -7.28 -9.75
C GLU A 101 -4.75 -8.60 -9.50
N LYS A 102 -3.49 -8.72 -9.94
CA LYS A 102 -2.68 -9.93 -9.73
C LYS A 102 -2.46 -10.26 -8.26
N ASN A 103 -2.39 -9.26 -7.39
CA ASN A 103 -2.25 -9.50 -5.95
C ASN A 103 -3.57 -9.94 -5.31
N TYR A 104 -4.71 -9.43 -5.80
CA TYR A 104 -6.02 -9.92 -5.39
C TYR A 104 -6.24 -11.37 -5.83
N GLU A 105 -5.91 -11.70 -7.08
CA GLU A 105 -5.95 -13.09 -7.58
C GLU A 105 -5.09 -14.01 -6.71
N ARG A 106 -3.84 -13.61 -6.39
CA ARG A 106 -2.97 -14.38 -5.48
C ARG A 106 -3.53 -14.50 -4.07
N TYR A 107 -4.22 -13.47 -3.57
CA TYR A 107 -4.91 -13.56 -2.28
C TYR A 107 -6.08 -14.54 -2.36
N GLU A 108 -6.90 -14.53 -3.41
CA GLU A 108 -7.99 -15.49 -3.57
C GLU A 108 -7.46 -16.93 -3.77
N GLU A 109 -6.34 -17.08 -4.48
CA GLU A 109 -5.64 -18.36 -4.67
C GLU A 109 -4.91 -18.84 -3.38
N GLY A 110 -4.50 -17.89 -2.52
CA GLY A 110 -3.65 -18.10 -1.34
C GLY A 110 -4.37 -18.01 0.01
N ALA A 111 -5.59 -17.48 0.04
CA ALA A 111 -6.49 -17.50 1.21
C ALA A 111 -6.91 -18.94 1.59
N ALA A 112 -6.47 -19.94 0.82
CA ALA A 112 -6.66 -21.36 1.02
C ALA A 112 -5.39 -22.11 1.52
N LYS A 113 -4.39 -21.43 2.12
CA LYS A 113 -3.19 -22.14 2.61
C LYS A 113 -2.84 -22.06 4.09
N ASP A 114 -3.58 -21.32 4.90
CA ASP A 114 -3.44 -21.44 6.36
C ASP A 114 -4.84 -21.42 7.02
N GLU A 115 -5.51 -22.58 6.99
CA GLU A 115 -6.50 -23.00 8.00
C GLU A 115 -5.80 -23.82 9.09
#